data_AF-A0A2R6KYS3-F1
#
_entry.id   AF-A0A2R6KYS3-F1
#
_cell.length_a   1.000
_cell.length_b   1.000
_cell.length_c   1.000
_cell.angle_alpha   90.00
_cell.angle_beta   90.00
_cell.angle_gamma   90.00
#
_symmetry.space_group_name_H-M   'P 1'
#
loop_
_entity.id
_entity.type
_entity.pdbx_description
1 polymer ?
#
loop_
_entity_poly.entity_id
_entity_poly.type
_entity_poly.pdbx_seq_one_letter_code
_entity_poly.pdbx_strand_id
1 'polypeptide(L)'
;MAGFEGDAPAERVGYEPISVKELLIEMKDTSELLIDLAYSAVLHGSEELAREVLALEERMDRLRMRARMSLLMAARNPDEVEALAPVLGLTAGADRISDAAGDIAKIVLGDIGLPEAMRAALPEAVETLVRGTVAADSPYADRTLLEVNLES
;
A
#
# COMPACT_ATOMS: atom_id res chain seq x y z
N MET A 1 2.60 34.56 -15.70
CA MET A 1 3.36 33.53 -14.98
C MET A 1 2.47 33.03 -13.86
N ALA A 2 1.80 31.90 -14.08
CA ALA A 2 0.97 31.26 -13.05
C ALA A 2 1.90 30.72 -11.97
N GLY A 3 1.63 31.08 -10.71
CA GLY A 3 2.38 30.60 -9.57
C GLY A 3 2.17 29.10 -9.43
N PHE A 4 3.26 28.37 -9.18
CA PHE A 4 3.19 27.04 -8.59
C PHE A 4 2.57 27.21 -7.21
N GLU A 5 1.29 26.86 -7.06
CA GLU A 5 0.72 26.56 -5.76
C GLU A 5 1.48 25.34 -5.25
N GLY A 6 2.44 25.60 -4.38
CA GLY A 6 3.19 24.55 -3.70
C GLY A 6 2.22 23.70 -2.92
N ASP A 7 2.29 22.39 -3.18
CA ASP A 7 1.70 21.37 -2.36
C ASP A 7 1.97 21.68 -0.88
N ALA A 8 0.96 21.53 -0.03
CA ALA A 8 1.09 21.82 1.40
C ALA A 8 2.32 21.07 1.93
N PRO A 9 3.14 21.66 2.83
CA PRO A 9 4.31 20.96 3.31
C PRO A 9 3.86 19.65 3.95
N ALA A 10 4.23 18.53 3.33
CA ALA A 10 4.00 17.20 3.86
C ALA A 10 4.31 17.23 5.36
N GLU A 11 3.35 16.77 6.17
CA GLU A 11 3.45 16.79 7.62
C GLU A 11 4.85 16.32 8.02
N ARG A 12 5.60 17.18 8.75
CA ARG A 12 7.01 16.89 9.03
C ARG A 12 7.09 15.59 9.82
N VAL A 13 7.55 14.54 9.15
CA VAL A 13 7.73 13.23 9.78
C VAL A 13 8.89 13.35 10.76
N GLY A 14 8.56 13.38 12.06
CA GLY A 14 9.54 13.33 13.12
C GLY A 14 10.24 11.97 13.18
N TYR A 15 11.48 11.95 13.64
CA TYR A 15 12.15 10.71 13.95
C TYR A 15 11.53 10.06 15.20
N GLU A 16 11.22 8.78 15.08
CA GLU A 16 10.81 7.92 16.18
C GLU A 16 11.72 6.68 16.16
N PRO A 17 12.34 6.28 17.30
CA PRO A 17 13.20 5.11 17.34
C PRO A 17 12.36 3.84 17.13
N ILE A 18 12.40 3.30 15.91
CA ILE A 18 11.72 2.06 15.52
C ILE A 18 12.69 1.15 14.77
N SER A 19 12.53 -0.16 14.92
CA SER A 19 13.34 -1.14 14.21
C SER A 19 13.15 -1.00 12.70
N VAL A 20 14.25 -0.98 11.95
CA VAL A 20 14.21 -1.06 10.48
C VAL A 20 13.46 -2.30 10.01
N LYS A 21 13.59 -3.42 10.74
CA LYS A 21 12.86 -4.65 10.42
C LYS A 21 11.35 -4.47 10.54
N GLU A 22 10.88 -3.81 11.60
CA GLU A 22 9.44 -3.57 11.82
C GLU A 22 8.88 -2.64 10.75
N LEU A 23 9.63 -1.59 10.39
CA LEU A 23 9.26 -0.72 9.28
C LEU A 23 9.19 -1.48 7.95
N LEU A 24 10.14 -2.38 7.66
CA LEU A 24 10.10 -3.17 6.43
C LEU A 24 8.90 -4.13 6.39
N ILE A 25 8.54 -4.76 7.51
CA ILE A 25 7.35 -5.61 7.60
C ILE A 25 6.11 -4.78 7.29
N GLU A 26 5.97 -3.64 7.95
CA GLU A 26 4.83 -2.74 7.74
C GLU A 26 4.75 -2.23 6.30
N MET A 27 5.89 -1.88 5.69
CA MET A 27 5.95 -1.45 4.29
C MET A 27 5.59 -2.60 3.33
N LYS A 28 6.04 -3.82 3.59
CA LYS A 28 5.64 -4.99 2.79
C LYS A 28 4.12 -5.19 2.88
N ASP A 29 3.60 -5.33 4.08
CA ASP A 29 2.19 -5.66 4.31
C ASP A 29 1.27 -4.55 3.79
N THR A 30 1.68 -3.29 3.92
CA THR A 30 0.97 -2.15 3.31
C THR A 30 1.00 -2.22 1.78
N SER A 31 2.14 -2.58 1.18
CA SER A 31 2.26 -2.69 -0.28
C SER A 31 1.39 -3.81 -0.88
N GLU A 32 1.25 -4.93 -0.17
CA GLU A 32 0.38 -6.05 -0.56
C GLU A 32 -1.10 -5.62 -0.47
N LEU A 33 -1.50 -5.03 0.66
CA LEU A 33 -2.87 -4.52 0.84
C LEU A 33 -3.25 -3.47 -0.21
N LEU A 34 -2.32 -2.59 -0.57
CA LEU A 34 -2.51 -1.58 -1.61
C LEU A 34 -2.84 -2.21 -2.97
N ILE A 35 -2.14 -3.29 -3.36
CA ILE A 35 -2.41 -4.01 -4.60
C ILE A 35 -3.82 -4.62 -4.57
N ASP A 36 -4.17 -5.31 -3.49
CA ASP A 36 -5.47 -5.99 -3.36
C ASP A 36 -6.63 -5.00 -3.42
N LEU A 37 -6.49 -3.87 -2.73
CA LEU A 37 -7.50 -2.82 -2.71
C LEU A 37 -7.59 -2.09 -4.05
N ALA A 38 -6.47 -1.82 -4.72
CA ALA A 38 -6.47 -1.15 -6.02
C ALA A 38 -7.20 -2.00 -7.07
N TYR A 39 -6.90 -3.30 -7.15
CA TYR A 39 -7.62 -4.20 -8.04
C TYR A 39 -9.09 -4.39 -7.62
N SER A 40 -9.39 -4.46 -6.32
CA SER A 40 -10.78 -4.52 -5.82
C SER A 40 -11.57 -3.28 -6.19
N ALA A 41 -10.97 -2.09 -6.09
CA ALA A 41 -11.57 -0.82 -6.48
C ALA A 41 -11.92 -0.82 -7.97
N VAL A 42 -11.01 -1.30 -8.82
CA VAL A 42 -11.24 -1.42 -10.26
C VAL A 42 -12.30 -2.47 -10.58
N LEU A 43 -12.22 -3.67 -9.99
CA LEU A 43 -13.17 -4.75 -10.26
C LEU A 43 -14.61 -4.36 -9.88
N HIS A 44 -14.77 -3.63 -8.77
CA HIS A 44 -16.07 -3.25 -8.24
C HIS A 44 -16.49 -1.81 -8.55
N GLY A 45 -15.65 -1.03 -9.24
CA GLY A 45 -15.90 0.39 -9.48
C GLY A 45 -16.09 1.19 -8.19
N SER A 46 -15.37 0.82 -7.13
CA SER A 46 -15.54 1.40 -5.79
C SER A 46 -14.61 2.58 -5.57
N GLU A 47 -15.15 3.80 -5.61
CA GLU A 47 -14.39 5.00 -5.26
C GLU A 47 -13.98 5.03 -3.79
N GLU A 48 -14.71 4.35 -2.89
CA GLU A 48 -14.36 4.25 -1.47
C GLU A 48 -13.05 3.49 -1.29
N LEU A 49 -12.93 2.32 -1.93
CA LEU A 49 -11.69 1.54 -1.93
C LEU A 49 -10.55 2.32 -2.61
N ALA A 50 -10.84 3.02 -3.72
CA ALA A 50 -9.83 3.84 -4.39
C ALA A 50 -9.29 4.98 -3.51
N ARG A 51 -10.14 5.61 -2.69
CA ARG A 51 -9.69 6.62 -1.71
C ARG A 51 -8.85 6.02 -0.60
N GLU A 52 -9.20 4.82 -0.12
CA GLU A 52 -8.40 4.11 0.89
C GLU A 52 -7.00 3.77 0.36
N VAL A 53 -6.88 3.38 -0.92
CA VAL A 53 -5.58 3.16 -1.57
C VAL A 53 -4.72 4.43 -1.49
N LEU A 54 -5.26 5.60 -1.82
CA LEU A 54 -4.50 6.87 -1.73
C LEU A 54 -4.12 7.23 -0.29
N ALA A 55 -4.97 6.93 0.69
CA ALA A 55 -4.66 7.15 2.10
C ALA A 55 -3.52 6.22 2.61
N LEU A 56 -3.50 4.98 2.14
CA LEU A 56 -2.44 4.02 2.42
C LEU A 56 -1.14 4.35 1.68
N GLU A 57 -1.21 4.92 0.47
CA GLU A 57 -0.05 5.46 -0.26
C GLU A 57 0.62 6.59 0.55
N GLU A 58 -0.17 7.53 1.08
CA GLU A 58 0.35 8.58 1.96
C GLU A 58 0.94 8.01 3.28
N ARG A 59 0.40 6.90 3.79
CA ARG A 59 1.00 6.19 4.93
C ARG A 59 2.34 5.55 4.54
N MET A 60 2.46 4.97 3.34
CA MET A 60 3.71 4.42 2.82
C MET A 60 4.79 5.50 2.76
N ASP A 61 4.46 6.70 2.31
CA ASP A 61 5.39 7.83 2.26
C ASP A 61 5.99 8.14 3.64
N ARG A 62 5.16 8.11 4.70
CA ARG A 62 5.61 8.30 6.09
C ARG A 62 6.51 7.15 6.55
N LEU A 63 6.14 5.90 6.25
CA LEU A 63 6.95 4.72 6.60
C LEU A 63 8.31 4.75 5.91
N ARG A 64 8.35 5.10 4.63
CA ARG A 64 9.57 5.29 3.83
C ARG A 64 10.47 6.35 4.45
N MET A 65 9.91 7.49 4.85
CA MET A 65 10.70 8.55 5.48
C MET A 65 11.29 8.08 6.82
N ARG A 66 10.50 7.40 7.67
CA ARG A 66 10.99 6.81 8.92
C ARG A 66 12.09 5.78 8.67
N ALA A 67 11.93 4.91 7.67
CA ALA A 67 12.91 3.90 7.33
C ALA A 67 14.24 4.52 6.87
N ARG A 68 14.17 5.54 6.02
CA ARG A 68 15.35 6.31 5.60
C ARG A 68 16.06 6.95 6.80
N MET A 69 15.32 7.60 7.70
CA MET A 69 15.90 8.19 8.91
C MET A 69 16.56 7.13 9.80
N SER A 70 15.89 6.00 10.09
CA SER A 70 16.45 4.92 10.90
C SER A 70 17.72 4.32 10.29
N LEU A 71 17.75 4.13 8.96
CA LEU A 71 18.92 3.62 8.24
C LEU A 71 20.09 4.60 8.28
N LEU A 72 19.84 5.88 8.03
CA LEU A 72 20.86 6.94 8.07
C LEU A 72 21.44 7.14 9.48
N MET A 73 20.63 6.97 10.52
CA MET A 73 21.07 7.04 11.91
C MET A 73 21.85 5.79 12.36
N ALA A 74 21.59 4.64 11.73
CA ALA A 74 22.26 3.38 12.07
C ALA A 74 23.66 3.25 11.46
N ALA A 75 23.88 3.79 10.26
CA ALA A 75 25.15 3.68 9.54
C ALA A 75 26.19 4.71 10.04
N ARG A 76 27.33 4.25 10.54
CA ARG A 76 28.39 5.11 11.10
C ARG A 76 29.73 5.02 10.37
N ASN A 77 29.89 4.06 9.46
CA ASN A 77 31.10 3.87 8.68
C ASN A 77 30.77 3.27 7.29
N PRO A 78 31.71 3.29 6.33
CA PRO A 78 31.46 2.78 4.97
C PRO A 78 31.00 1.32 4.91
N ASP A 79 31.55 0.43 5.75
CA ASP A 79 31.18 -1.00 5.77
C ASP A 79 29.73 -1.19 6.24
N GLU A 80 29.30 -0.43 7.25
CA GLU A 80 27.91 -0.41 7.72
C GLU A 80 26.95 0.18 6.66
N VAL A 81 27.38 1.19 5.90
CA VAL A 81 26.60 1.74 4.78
C VAL A 81 26.42 0.69 3.69
N GLU A 82 27.48 -0.02 3.31
CA GLU A 82 27.43 -1.08 2.30
C GLU A 82 26.48 -2.21 2.74
N ALA A 83 26.53 -2.62 4.01
CA ALA A 83 25.64 -3.63 4.57
C ALA A 83 24.16 -3.21 4.58
N LEU A 84 23.86 -1.91 4.74
CA LEU A 84 22.50 -1.37 4.80
C LEU A 84 21.96 -0.93 3.43
N ALA A 85 22.80 -0.81 2.41
CA ALA A 85 22.39 -0.39 1.06
C ALA A 85 21.27 -1.26 0.46
N PRO A 86 21.26 -2.61 0.60
CA PRO A 86 20.16 -3.42 0.10
C PRO A 86 18.81 -3.09 0.75
N VAL A 87 18.82 -2.69 2.03
CA VAL A 87 17.60 -2.34 2.75
C VAL A 87 16.98 -1.05 2.20
N LEU A 88 17.80 -0.06 1.84
CA LEU A 88 17.32 1.12 1.12
C LEU A 88 16.64 0.73 -0.20
N GLY A 89 17.22 -0.24 -0.92
CA GLY A 89 16.63 -0.80 -2.14
C GLY A 89 15.22 -1.39 -1.91
N LEU A 90 15.06 -2.18 -0.84
CA LEU A 90 13.77 -2.76 -0.46
C LEU A 90 12.73 -1.67 -0.14
N THR A 91 13.10 -0.66 0.65
CA THR A 91 12.19 0.45 0.98
C THR A 91 11.72 1.20 -0.27
N ALA A 92 12.61 1.40 -1.25
CA ALA A 92 12.27 2.03 -2.52
C ALA A 92 11.45 1.13 -3.46
N GLY A 93 11.53 -0.18 -3.28
CA GLY A 93 10.71 -1.16 -4.01
C GLY A 93 9.27 -1.16 -3.52
N ALA A 94 9.05 -1.29 -2.21
CA ALA A 94 7.72 -1.26 -1.60
C ALA A 94 6.98 0.07 -1.90
N ASP A 95 7.73 1.16 -1.87
CA ASP A 95 7.25 2.49 -2.26
C ASP A 95 6.77 2.57 -3.71
N ARG A 96 7.57 2.07 -4.67
CA ARG A 96 7.15 2.03 -6.07
C ARG A 96 5.92 1.16 -6.32
N ILE A 97 5.76 0.08 -5.54
CA ILE A 97 4.54 -0.74 -5.59
C ILE A 97 3.34 0.09 -5.12
N SER A 98 3.51 0.84 -4.03
CA SER A 98 2.48 1.75 -3.51
C SER A 98 2.06 2.81 -4.52
N ASP A 99 3.03 3.50 -5.14
CA ASP A 99 2.75 4.51 -6.19
C ASP A 99 1.95 3.89 -7.36
N ALA A 100 2.37 2.70 -7.81
CA ALA A 100 1.69 2.00 -8.90
C ALA A 100 0.25 1.58 -8.53
N ALA A 101 0.01 1.16 -7.28
CA ALA A 101 -1.33 0.88 -6.78
C ALA A 101 -2.19 2.15 -6.72
N GLY A 102 -1.62 3.27 -6.27
CA GLY A 102 -2.26 4.59 -6.31
C GLY A 102 -2.66 5.00 -7.73
N ASP A 103 -1.78 4.78 -8.71
CA ASP A 103 -2.09 5.06 -10.11
C ASP A 103 -3.24 4.21 -10.67
N ILE A 104 -3.32 2.93 -10.27
CA ILE A 104 -4.48 2.07 -10.60
C ILE A 104 -5.76 2.63 -9.97
N ALA A 105 -5.72 3.03 -8.69
CA ALA A 105 -6.88 3.58 -8.00
C ALA A 105 -7.36 4.92 -8.60
N LYS A 106 -6.44 5.79 -9.06
CA LYS A 106 -6.78 7.05 -9.74
C LYS A 106 -7.62 6.85 -11.01
N ILE A 107 -7.52 5.68 -11.68
CA ILE A 107 -8.38 5.35 -12.83
C ILE A 107 -9.85 5.30 -12.42
N VAL A 108 -10.15 4.82 -11.20
CA VAL A 108 -11.52 4.72 -10.67
C VAL A 108 -12.07 6.08 -10.29
N LEU A 109 -11.22 6.97 -9.78
CA LEU A 109 -11.60 8.33 -9.37
C LEU A 109 -11.69 9.32 -10.53
N GLY A 110 -11.07 9.01 -11.67
CA GLY A 110 -11.09 9.85 -12.87
C GLY A 110 -12.29 9.58 -13.77
N ASP A 111 -12.64 10.56 -14.60
CA ASP A 111 -13.80 10.51 -15.50
C ASP A 111 -13.66 9.47 -16.64
N ILE A 112 -12.45 9.00 -16.91
CA ILE A 112 -12.15 8.09 -18.04
C ILE A 112 -12.56 6.65 -17.70
N GLY A 113 -12.37 6.23 -16.45
CA GLY A 113 -12.62 4.87 -16.00
C GLY A 113 -11.82 3.79 -16.75
N LEU A 114 -12.18 2.52 -16.55
CA LEU A 114 -11.62 1.38 -17.26
C LEU A 114 -12.64 0.82 -18.26
N PRO A 115 -12.27 0.56 -19.54
CA PRO A 115 -13.14 -0.12 -20.48
C PRO A 115 -13.60 -1.49 -19.96
N GLU A 116 -14.87 -1.83 -20.18
CA GLU A 116 -15.48 -3.04 -19.61
C GLU A 116 -14.75 -4.33 -20.02
N ALA A 117 -14.28 -4.42 -21.27
CA ALA A 117 -13.52 -5.57 -21.73
C ALA A 117 -12.21 -5.79 -20.95
N MET A 118 -11.59 -4.71 -20.46
CA MET A 118 -10.35 -4.80 -19.68
C MET A 118 -10.65 -5.15 -18.22
N ARG A 119 -11.76 -4.63 -17.67
CA ARG A 119 -12.24 -4.99 -16.32
C ARG A 119 -12.64 -6.46 -16.25
N ALA A 120 -13.35 -6.96 -17.26
CA ALA A 120 -13.81 -8.34 -17.35
C ALA A 120 -12.66 -9.37 -17.49
N ALA A 121 -11.47 -8.93 -17.89
CA ALA A 121 -10.28 -9.79 -17.98
C ALA A 121 -9.52 -9.91 -16.64
N LEU A 122 -9.77 -9.03 -15.67
CA LEU A 122 -9.07 -9.06 -14.37
C LEU A 122 -9.28 -10.37 -13.58
N PRO A 123 -10.47 -10.98 -13.55
CA PRO A 123 -10.69 -12.27 -12.87
C PRO A 123 -9.91 -13.44 -13.47
N GLU A 124 -9.34 -13.32 -14.68
CA GLU A 124 -8.51 -14.36 -15.31
C GLU A 124 -7.05 -14.34 -14.82
N ALA A 125 -6.71 -13.46 -13.87
CA ALA A 125 -5.40 -13.40 -13.23
C ALA A 125 -5.13 -14.63 -12.33
N VAL A 126 -3.84 -14.85 -12.00
CA VAL A 126 -3.38 -16.01 -11.20
C VAL A 126 -3.99 -16.03 -9.79
N GLU A 127 -4.37 -14.86 -9.27
CA GLU A 127 -5.03 -14.68 -7.98
C GLU A 127 -6.37 -13.96 -8.21
N THR A 128 -7.45 -14.47 -7.60
CA THR A 128 -8.81 -14.01 -7.87
C THR A 128 -9.37 -13.25 -6.67
N LEU A 129 -9.83 -12.03 -6.90
CA LEU A 129 -10.59 -11.26 -5.92
C LEU A 129 -12.06 -11.65 -5.97
N VAL A 130 -12.63 -12.01 -4.82
CA VAL A 130 -14.02 -12.44 -4.70
C VAL A 130 -14.76 -11.63 -3.64
N ARG A 131 -16.05 -11.39 -3.89
CA ARG A 131 -16.95 -10.80 -2.90
C ARG A 131 -17.85 -11.90 -2.32
N GLY A 132 -17.75 -12.12 -1.02
CA GLY A 132 -18.59 -13.07 -0.28
C GLY A 132 -19.58 -12.37 0.65
N THR A 133 -20.73 -13.00 0.88
CA THR A 133 -21.70 -12.58 1.91
C THR A 133 -21.72 -13.63 3.02
N VAL A 134 -21.52 -13.21 4.27
CA VAL A 134 -21.62 -14.11 5.44
C VAL A 134 -23.08 -14.25 5.84
N ALA A 135 -23.66 -15.44 5.66
CA ALA A 135 -25.02 -15.74 6.10
C ALA A 135 -25.11 -15.87 7.63
N ALA A 136 -26.30 -15.65 8.19
CA ALA A 136 -26.53 -15.71 9.64
C ALA A 136 -26.27 -17.10 10.24
N ASP A 137 -26.41 -18.16 9.45
CA ASP A 137 -26.13 -19.56 9.81
C ASP A 137 -24.71 -20.02 9.43
N SER A 138 -23.86 -19.09 8.99
CA SER A 138 -22.48 -19.39 8.60
C SER A 138 -21.62 -19.82 9.79
N PRO A 139 -20.69 -20.79 9.63
CA PRO A 139 -19.71 -21.14 10.66
C PRO A 139 -18.72 -20.00 10.99
N TYR A 140 -18.75 -18.92 10.21
CA TYR A 140 -17.96 -17.70 10.40
C TYR A 140 -18.75 -16.57 11.08
N ALA A 141 -20.07 -16.71 11.27
CA ALA A 141 -20.88 -15.69 11.92
C ALA A 141 -20.43 -15.47 13.37
N ASP A 142 -20.45 -14.21 13.82
CA ASP A 142 -20.06 -13.77 15.18
C ASP A 142 -18.63 -14.15 15.63
N ARG A 143 -17.74 -14.47 14.69
CA ARG A 143 -16.32 -14.76 14.98
C ARG A 143 -15.41 -13.65 14.49
N THR A 144 -14.31 -13.46 15.20
CA THR A 144 -13.27 -12.51 14.77
C THR A 144 -12.44 -13.10 13.62
N LEU A 145 -11.86 -12.24 12.77
CA LEU A 145 -10.97 -12.68 11.69
C LEU A 145 -9.79 -13.52 12.22
N LEU A 146 -9.26 -13.17 13.39
CA LEU A 146 -8.16 -13.90 14.03
C LEU A 146 -8.57 -15.33 14.44
N GLU A 147 -9.76 -15.51 15.00
CA GLU A 147 -10.28 -16.84 15.37
C GLU A 147 -10.61 -17.68 14.15
N VAL A 148 -11.03 -17.04 13.05
CA VAL A 148 -11.38 -17.71 11.82
C VAL A 148 -10.14 -18.14 11.04
N ASN A 149 -9.10 -17.29 11.01
CA ASN A 149 -7.85 -17.52 10.30
C ASN A 149 -8.07 -17.94 8.84
N LEU A 150 -8.81 -17.11 8.11
CA LEU A 150 -9.27 -17.35 6.72
C LEU A 150 -8.13 -17.56 5.71
N GLU A 151 -6.93 -17.10 6.04
CA GLU A 151 -5.73 -17.15 5.18
C GLU A 151 -5.05 -18.54 5.18
N SER A 152 -5.48 -19.48 6.05
CA SER A 152 -4.84 -20.80 6.26
C SER A 152 -5.45 -21.97 5.50
#